data_AF-A0A7J6R7S2-F1
#
_entry.id   AF-A0A7J6R7S2-F1
#
_cell.length_a   1.000
_cell.length_b   1.000
_cell.length_c   1.000
_cell.angle_alpha   90.00
_cell.angle_beta   90.00
_cell.angle_gamma   90.00
#
_symmetry.space_group_name_H-M   'P 1'
#
loop_
_entity.id
_entity.type
_entity.pdbx_description
1 polymer ?
#
loop_
_entity_poly.entity_id
_entity_poly.type
_entity_poly.pdbx_seq_one_letter_code
_entity_poly.pdbx_strand_id
1 'polypeptide(L)'
;LNQIRNIGRAVGKAIYELVLLDTRFSIVFLNRILGLQFSIDEVATIDKEVCRSLMYLRHCSPEEVAALSLNFTVTAGGRDVELVPGGSTIPVTADNRMLYLLLMTKFKTCSQ
;
A
#
# COMPACT_ATOMS: atom_id res chain seq x y z
N LEU A 1 -4.52 21.81 2.93
CA LEU A 1 -5.53 21.35 3.92
C LEU A 1 -6.95 21.84 3.62
N ASN A 2 -7.19 23.16 3.52
CA ASN A 2 -8.56 23.68 3.24
C ASN A 2 -9.15 23.22 1.88
N GLN A 3 -8.33 23.11 0.84
CA GLN A 3 -8.77 22.64 -0.48
C GLN A 3 -9.29 21.20 -0.45
N ILE A 4 -8.55 20.28 0.19
CA ILE A 4 -8.94 18.86 0.32
C ILE A 4 -10.24 18.71 1.11
N ARG A 5 -10.42 19.48 2.18
CA ARG A 5 -11.66 19.51 2.97
C ARG A 5 -12.86 19.98 2.14
N ASN A 6 -12.67 21.01 1.31
CA ASN A 6 -13.75 21.53 0.48
C ASN A 6 -14.12 20.55 -0.64
N ILE A 7 -13.13 19.89 -1.25
CA ILE A 7 -13.35 18.81 -2.23
C ILE A 7 -14.12 17.66 -1.58
N GLY A 8 -13.71 17.22 -0.38
CA GLY A 8 -14.42 16.16 0.35
C GLY A 8 -15.88 16.50 0.65
N ARG A 9 -16.16 17.75 1.02
CA ARG A 9 -17.54 18.23 1.24
C ARG A 9 -18.34 18.31 -0.07
N ALA A 10 -17.73 18.77 -1.15
CA ALA A 10 -18.37 18.83 -2.47
C ALA A 10 -18.71 17.42 -2.98
N VAL A 11 -17.77 16.47 -2.86
CA VAL A 11 -17.99 15.06 -3.22
C VAL A 11 -19.07 14.43 -2.36
N GLY A 12 -19.03 14.63 -1.03
CA GLY A 12 -20.07 14.12 -0.13
C GLY A 12 -21.45 14.70 -0.41
N LYS A 13 -21.53 15.99 -0.75
CA LYS A 13 -22.78 16.64 -1.14
C LYS A 13 -23.31 16.09 -2.47
N ALA A 14 -22.45 15.88 -3.46
CA ALA A 14 -22.85 15.28 -4.73
C ALA A 14 -23.40 13.86 -4.56
N ILE A 15 -22.80 13.05 -3.69
CA ILE A 15 -23.32 11.71 -3.33
C ILE A 15 -24.69 11.83 -2.67
N TYR A 16 -24.87 12.76 -1.72
CA TYR A 16 -26.14 12.98 -1.03
C TYR A 16 -27.26 13.46 -1.97
N GLU A 17 -26.93 14.35 -2.90
CA GLU A 17 -27.87 14.92 -3.89
C GLU A 17 -28.05 14.03 -5.13
N LEU A 18 -27.37 12.86 -5.20
CA LEU A 18 -27.36 11.95 -6.34
C LEU A 18 -26.95 12.62 -7.66
N VAL A 19 -26.03 13.57 -7.58
CA VAL A 19 -25.50 14.29 -8.75
C VAL A 19 -24.31 13.54 -9.34
N LEU A 20 -24.33 13.33 -10.66
CA LEU A 20 -23.23 12.68 -11.37
C LEU A 20 -22.00 13.60 -11.40
N LEU A 21 -20.88 13.14 -10.85
CA LEU A 21 -19.59 13.84 -10.95
C LEU A 21 -18.86 13.40 -12.22
N ASP A 22 -18.51 14.34 -13.09
CA ASP A 22 -17.62 14.09 -14.24
C ASP A 22 -16.14 14.10 -13.80
N THR A 23 -15.82 13.27 -12.80
CA THR A 23 -14.48 13.19 -12.23
C THR A 23 -13.99 11.74 -12.24
N ARG A 24 -12.77 11.53 -12.73
CA ARG A 24 -12.11 10.22 -12.64
C ARG A 24 -11.43 10.07 -11.29
N PHE A 25 -12.05 9.29 -10.40
CA PHE A 25 -11.39 8.83 -9.17
C PHE A 25 -10.50 7.63 -9.47
N SER A 26 -9.36 7.54 -8.78
CA SER A 26 -8.58 6.29 -8.75
C SER A 26 -9.37 5.23 -7.98
N ILE A 27 -9.33 3.98 -8.45
CA ILE A 27 -9.95 2.85 -7.76
C ILE A 27 -9.41 2.70 -6.33
N VAL A 28 -8.12 2.98 -6.13
CA VAL A 28 -7.45 2.94 -4.81
C VAL A 28 -8.06 3.95 -3.84
N PHE A 29 -8.38 5.14 -4.34
CA PHE A 29 -9.01 6.19 -3.54
C PHE A 29 -10.44 5.80 -3.13
N LEU A 30 -11.20 5.21 -4.06
CA LEU A 30 -12.56 4.72 -3.79
C LEU A 30 -12.56 3.57 -2.78
N ASN A 31 -11.69 2.57 -2.97
CA ASN A 31 -11.54 1.44 -2.05
C ASN A 31 -11.17 1.93 -0.65
N ARG A 32 -10.35 2.97 -0.54
CA ARG A 32 -10.00 3.59 0.73
C ARG A 32 -11.18 4.29 1.42
N ILE A 33 -12.05 4.97 0.67
CA ILE A 33 -13.29 5.55 1.21
C ILE A 33 -14.25 4.45 1.69
N LEU A 34 -14.30 3.32 0.98
CA LEU A 34 -15.16 2.18 1.30
C LEU A 34 -14.61 1.28 2.41
N GLY A 35 -13.38 1.53 2.90
CA GLY A 35 -12.74 0.69 3.90
C GLY A 35 -12.37 -0.71 3.41
N LEU A 36 -12.28 -0.91 2.09
CA LEU A 36 -11.90 -2.18 1.49
C LEU A 36 -10.39 -2.44 1.69
N GLN A 37 -10.04 -3.71 1.89
CA GLN A 37 -8.65 -4.14 2.04
C GLN A 37 -7.91 -4.04 0.71
N PHE A 38 -6.64 -3.63 0.78
CA PHE A 38 -5.84 -3.38 -0.41
C PHE A 38 -5.37 -4.67 -1.08
N SER A 39 -5.40 -4.69 -2.42
CA SER A 39 -4.84 -5.78 -3.22
C SER A 39 -3.45 -5.45 -3.74
N ILE A 40 -2.62 -6.47 -3.99
CA ILE A 40 -1.30 -6.32 -4.62
C ILE A 40 -1.43 -5.69 -6.02
N ASP A 41 -2.53 -5.95 -6.74
CA ASP A 41 -2.85 -5.32 -8.02
C ASP A 41 -2.95 -3.79 -7.93
N GLU A 42 -3.38 -3.25 -6.79
CA GLU A 42 -3.42 -1.80 -6.60
C GLU A 42 -2.02 -1.21 -6.47
N VAL A 43 -1.07 -1.95 -5.88
CA VAL A 43 0.34 -1.55 -5.84
C VAL A 43 0.89 -1.47 -7.26
N ALA A 44 0.46 -2.34 -8.18
CA ALA A 44 0.89 -2.29 -9.58
C ALA A 44 0.52 -0.97 -10.28
N THR A 45 -0.58 -0.34 -9.85
CA THR A 45 -1.02 0.97 -10.39
C THR A 45 -0.17 2.13 -9.88
N ILE A 46 0.54 1.93 -8.77
CA ILE A 46 1.38 2.95 -8.12
C ILE A 46 2.85 2.74 -8.50
N ASP A 47 3.36 1.53 -8.35
CA ASP A 47 4.77 1.18 -8.49
C ASP A 47 4.92 -0.26 -8.98
N LYS A 48 5.23 -0.39 -10.28
CA LYS A 48 5.35 -1.70 -10.95
C LYS A 48 6.55 -2.49 -10.47
N GLU A 49 7.64 -1.84 -10.08
CA GLU A 49 8.85 -2.51 -9.61
C GLU A 49 8.63 -3.14 -8.24
N VAL A 50 8.00 -2.38 -7.32
CA VAL A 50 7.63 -2.91 -6.01
C VAL A 50 6.61 -4.04 -6.14
N CYS A 51 5.61 -3.90 -7.01
CA CYS A 51 4.65 -4.98 -7.27
C CYS A 51 5.36 -6.26 -7.75
N ARG A 52 6.33 -6.16 -8.66
CA ARG A 52 7.11 -7.31 -9.15
C ARG A 52 7.88 -7.99 -8.01
N SER A 53 8.54 -7.21 -7.15
CA SER A 53 9.28 -7.74 -6.01
C SER A 53 8.36 -8.42 -4.98
N LEU A 54 7.19 -7.84 -4.70
CA LEU A 54 6.19 -8.44 -3.79
C LEU A 54 5.57 -9.71 -4.38
N MET A 55 5.29 -9.72 -5.68
CA MET A 55 4.80 -10.90 -6.38
C MET A 55 5.84 -12.02 -6.42
N TYR A 56 7.12 -11.68 -6.55
CA TYR A 56 8.22 -12.64 -6.42
C TYR A 56 8.22 -13.25 -5.01
N LEU A 57 8.24 -12.42 -3.97
CA LEU A 57 8.23 -12.86 -2.58
C LEU A 57 7.03 -13.77 -2.22
N ARG A 58 5.88 -13.54 -2.86
CA ARG A 58 4.68 -14.37 -2.70
C ARG A 58 4.84 -15.80 -3.23
N HIS A 59 5.59 -15.99 -4.32
CA HIS A 59 5.74 -17.29 -5.00
C HIS A 59 7.07 -17.98 -4.71
N CYS A 60 8.03 -17.28 -4.11
CA CYS A 60 9.31 -17.85 -3.71
C CYS A 60 9.19 -18.97 -2.68
N SER A 61 10.17 -19.86 -2.76
CA SER A 61 10.44 -20.89 -1.76
C SER A 61 11.01 -20.28 -0.47
N PRO A 62 10.87 -20.96 0.69
CA PRO A 62 11.40 -20.46 1.96
C PRO A 62 12.92 -20.19 1.95
N GLU A 63 13.69 -20.97 1.19
CA GLU A 63 15.14 -20.79 1.05
C GLU A 63 15.48 -19.51 0.26
N GLU A 64 14.74 -19.22 -0.82
CA GLU A 64 14.91 -17.98 -1.59
C GLU A 64 14.50 -16.75 -0.77
N VAL A 65 13.44 -16.84 0.03
CA VAL A 65 13.03 -15.75 0.93
C VAL A 65 14.12 -15.46 1.96
N ALA A 66 14.73 -16.50 2.54
CA ALA A 66 15.85 -16.36 3.46
C ALA A 66 17.10 -15.79 2.76
N ALA A 67 17.38 -16.20 1.52
CA ALA A 67 18.50 -15.69 0.74
C ALA A 67 18.39 -14.19 0.43
N LEU A 68 17.17 -13.67 0.27
CA LEU A 68 16.93 -12.24 0.07
C LEU A 68 17.32 -11.37 1.27
N SER A 69 17.48 -11.96 2.47
CA SER A 69 17.93 -11.26 3.69
C SER A 69 17.19 -9.95 3.97
N LEU A 70 15.88 -9.94 3.69
CA LEU A 70 15.01 -8.79 3.91
C LEU A 70 14.65 -8.66 5.39
N ASN A 71 14.45 -7.43 5.84
CA ASN A 71 13.92 -7.09 7.15
C ASN A 71 12.65 -6.23 7.00
N PHE A 72 11.94 -5.95 8.08
CA PHE A 72 10.73 -5.12 8.05
C PHE A 72 11.06 -3.62 8.01
N THR A 73 11.98 -3.21 7.12
CA THR A 73 12.34 -1.81 6.89
C THR A 73 12.24 -1.45 5.40
N VAL A 74 11.92 -0.19 5.12
CA VAL A 74 11.75 0.34 3.76
C VAL A 74 12.43 1.69 3.66
N THR A 75 13.26 1.88 2.64
CA THR A 75 13.84 3.17 2.31
C THR A 75 12.84 4.02 1.52
N ALA A 76 12.40 5.13 2.10
CA ALA A 76 11.51 6.11 1.46
C ALA A 76 12.10 7.52 1.58
N GLY A 77 12.31 8.18 0.45
CA GLY A 77 12.85 9.56 0.45
C GLY A 77 14.25 9.69 1.06
N GLY A 78 15.07 8.64 0.97
CA GLY A 78 16.42 8.61 1.53
C GLY A 78 16.48 8.34 3.04
N ARG A 79 15.37 7.92 3.66
CA ARG A 79 15.32 7.50 5.06
C ARG A 79 14.76 6.10 5.18
N ASP A 80 15.32 5.32 6.10
CA ASP A 80 14.79 4.01 6.42
C ASP A 80 13.64 4.16 7.42
N VAL A 81 12.50 3.60 7.04
CA VAL A 81 11.28 3.59 7.84
C VAL A 81 10.99 2.15 8.22
N GLU A 82 10.82 1.89 9.51
CA GLU A 82 10.43 0.57 10.00
C GLU A 82 8.93 0.34 9.76
N LEU A 83 8.57 -0.78 9.12
CA LEU A 83 7.18 -1.17 8.87
C LEU A 83 6.47 -1.67 10.13
N VAL A 84 7.25 -2.18 11.09
CA VAL A 84 6.83 -2.58 12.44
C VAL A 84 7.86 -2.05 13.44
N PRO A 85 7.47 -1.83 14.72
CA PRO A 85 8.43 -1.42 15.75
C PRO A 85 9.59 -2.44 15.87
N GLY A 86 10.83 -1.98 15.71
CA GLY A 86 12.00 -2.85 15.74
C GLY A 86 12.18 -3.73 14.49
N GLY A 87 11.53 -3.35 13.38
CA GLY A 87 11.51 -4.11 12.13
C GLY A 87 12.90 -4.33 11.51
N SER A 88 13.88 -3.49 11.86
CA SER A 88 15.29 -3.67 11.48
C SER A 88 15.90 -4.99 11.96
N THR A 89 15.42 -5.51 13.09
CA THR A 89 15.90 -6.77 13.70
C THR A 89 15.05 -7.99 13.34
N ILE A 90 13.92 -7.79 12.67
CA ILE A 90 12.98 -8.86 12.33
C ILE A 90 13.23 -9.27 10.87
N PRO A 91 13.78 -10.47 10.61
CA PRO A 91 13.96 -10.96 9.26
C PRO A 91 12.63 -11.38 8.64
N VAL A 92 12.51 -11.21 7.33
CA VAL A 92 11.38 -11.73 6.56
C VAL A 92 11.62 -13.21 6.28
N THR A 93 10.65 -14.05 6.66
CA THR A 93 10.63 -15.51 6.50
C THR A 93 9.37 -15.93 5.74
N ALA A 94 9.29 -17.20 5.31
CA ALA A 94 8.11 -17.71 4.60
C ALA A 94 6.82 -17.63 5.43
N ASP A 95 6.91 -17.71 6.75
CA ASP A 95 5.77 -17.59 7.67
C ASP A 95 5.28 -16.14 7.81
N ASN A 96 6.20 -15.18 7.83
CA ASN A 96 5.85 -13.76 8.04
C ASN A 96 5.77 -12.94 6.74
N ARG A 97 6.11 -13.52 5.57
CA ARG A 97 6.08 -12.84 4.27
C ARG A 97 4.72 -12.21 3.98
N MET A 98 3.62 -12.87 4.36
CA MET A 98 2.28 -12.34 4.12
C MET A 98 2.05 -11.02 4.88
N LEU A 99 2.55 -10.93 6.11
CA LEU A 99 2.51 -9.71 6.90
C LEU A 99 3.37 -8.62 6.26
N TYR A 100 4.58 -8.96 5.81
CA TYR A 100 5.45 -8.03 5.09
C TYR A 100 4.77 -7.47 3.82
N LEU A 101 4.15 -8.35 3.01
CA LEU A 101 3.39 -7.94 1.83
C LEU A 101 2.27 -6.97 2.17
N LEU A 102 1.47 -7.26 3.20
CA LEU A 102 0.36 -6.41 3.63
C LEU A 102 0.86 -5.03 4.08
N LEU A 103 1.91 -5.00 4.90
CA LEU A 103 2.48 -3.76 5.43
C LEU A 103 3.12 -2.91 4.33
N MET A 104 3.85 -3.52 3.40
CA MET A 104 4.45 -2.81 2.28
C MET A 104 3.40 -2.24 1.32
N THR A 105 2.34 -3.01 1.04
CA THR A 105 1.18 -2.56 0.26
C THR A 105 0.54 -1.34 0.92
N LYS A 106 0.26 -1.42 2.23
CA LYS A 106 -0.33 -0.32 3.00
C LYS A 106 0.59 0.90 3.05
N PHE A 107 1.89 0.71 3.22
CA PHE A 107 2.86 1.80 3.26
C PHE A 107 2.89 2.55 1.92
N LYS A 108 2.95 1.83 0.81
CA LYS A 108 2.96 2.44 -0.54
C LYS A 108 1.64 3.11 -0.90
N THR A 109 0.49 2.57 -0.51
CA THR A 109 -0.83 3.18 -0.80
C THR A 109 -1.19 4.34 0.12
N CYS A 110 -0.62 4.40 1.33
CA CYS A 110 -0.97 5.40 2.34
C CYS A 110 0.02 6.58 2.44
N SER A 111 1.29 6.39 2.09
CA SER A 111 2.35 7.40 2.24
C SER A 111 2.49 8.36 1.06
N GLN A 112 1.50 8.45 0.17
CA GLN A 112 1.54 9.31 -1.03
C GLN A 112 0.53 10.46 -0.97
#